data_AF-A0A935SHA9-F1
#
_entry.id   AF-A0A935SHA9-F1
#
_cell.length_a   1.000
_cell.length_b   1.000
_cell.length_c   1.000
_cell.angle_alpha   90.00
_cell.angle_beta   90.00
_cell.angle_gamma   90.00
#
_symmetry.space_group_name_H-M   'P 1'
#
loop_
_entity.id
_entity.type
_entity.pdbx_description
1 polymer ?
#
loop_
_entity_poly.entity_id
_entity_poly.type
_entity_poly.pdbx_seq_one_letter_code
_entity_poly.pdbx_strand_id
1 'polypeptide(L)'
;MKLKTTLSIIFLSAFLQQGYSQASRIVFSDNGIATISGGAFVVVDNPEGNAITRINGGHFITEGDLGTNRVRWMIGDKEDTYVVPFGVSTNQYLPLSFSTFGANGQGFIDLSTYATDSWKNSDYLPAGVTSFNNANNQDNSANVLDRFYRIEALNYTAKPNLDSIEFSYRDIEHTQPNNMITEAGLKAQRWNPNQQGWADFQPAGIADIDKNTVQVGNINNADLFAWWVLVDNASPLPVELLSFTAFAESKSTVGLKWSTSQEINSGYFDIERSADGINFIKTGQIKAAGNSQIQQNYYTQDNNLPQGISTLYYRLKMIDIDNSYKYSNIELVKINTQQGDWKLYPNPVSLEAFAHLQVPSGINVKEIQCFDAQGKLMSQVRYNQTNTNGSYTLQLPVQTLSSGSYVMKVIYTDGIGQKI
;
A
#
# COMPACT_ATOMS: atom_id res chain seq x y z
N MET A 1 79.33 0.85 46.63
CA MET A 1 77.92 1.28 46.62
C MET A 1 77.78 2.40 45.61
N LYS A 2 77.51 2.08 44.34
CA LYS A 2 77.44 3.05 43.24
C LYS A 2 75.97 3.28 42.90
N LEU A 3 75.50 4.51 43.10
CA LEU A 3 74.17 4.96 42.70
C LEU A 3 74.03 4.80 41.18
N LYS A 4 73.00 4.06 40.75
CA LYS A 4 72.58 4.01 39.36
C LYS A 4 71.73 5.24 39.07
N THR A 5 72.24 6.12 38.23
CA THR A 5 71.51 7.23 37.61
C THR A 5 70.60 6.66 36.53
N THR A 6 69.29 6.75 36.73
CA THR A 6 68.29 6.31 35.73
C THR A 6 68.12 7.41 34.69
N LEU A 7 68.52 7.14 33.44
CA LEU A 7 68.30 8.01 32.28
C LEU A 7 66.93 7.67 31.68
N SER A 8 65.98 8.59 31.79
CA SER A 8 64.68 8.49 31.12
C SER A 8 64.83 8.89 29.65
N ILE A 9 64.78 7.92 28.74
CA ILE A 9 64.69 8.16 27.30
C ILE A 9 63.21 8.15 26.93
N ILE A 10 62.69 9.33 26.57
CA ILE A 10 61.37 9.49 25.96
C ILE A 10 61.48 9.02 24.51
N PHE A 11 60.86 7.90 24.16
CA PHE A 11 60.64 7.56 22.76
C PHE A 11 59.46 8.39 22.24
N LEU A 12 59.78 9.46 21.53
CA LEU A 12 58.85 10.19 20.67
C LEU A 12 58.60 9.31 19.44
N SER A 13 57.58 8.45 19.48
CA SER A 13 57.11 7.78 18.27
C SER A 13 56.34 8.79 17.43
N ALA A 14 57.03 9.45 16.50
CA ALA A 14 56.38 10.07 15.37
C ALA A 14 55.72 8.95 14.55
N PHE A 15 54.40 8.79 14.69
CA PHE A 15 53.62 8.09 13.68
C PHE A 15 53.67 8.94 12.42
N LEU A 16 54.61 8.64 11.53
CA LEU A 16 54.45 8.90 10.11
C LEU A 16 53.29 8.00 9.66
N GLN A 17 52.07 8.52 9.80
CA GLN A 17 50.91 7.98 9.13
C GLN A 17 51.13 8.25 7.63
N GLN A 18 51.86 7.34 6.96
CA GLN A 18 51.79 7.27 5.51
C GLN A 18 50.34 6.92 5.18
N GLY A 19 49.56 7.96 4.87
CA GLY A 19 48.22 7.81 4.36
C GLY A 19 48.30 7.12 3.00
N TYR A 20 48.19 5.80 3.00
CA TYR A 20 47.68 5.09 1.83
C TYR A 20 46.18 5.40 1.77
N SER A 21 45.81 6.51 1.14
CA SER A 21 44.43 6.94 0.94
C SER A 21 43.75 6.18 -0.21
N GLN A 22 43.96 4.88 -0.31
CA GLN A 22 43.21 4.05 -1.23
C GLN A 22 42.26 3.16 -0.43
N ALA A 23 40.96 3.43 -0.57
CA ALA A 23 39.92 2.59 -0.02
C ALA A 23 40.10 1.16 -0.55
N SER A 24 39.94 0.16 0.32
CA SER A 24 40.16 -1.25 -0.03
C SER A 24 39.16 -1.70 -1.10
N ARG A 25 39.62 -2.46 -2.10
CA ARG A 25 38.79 -2.93 -3.23
C ARG A 25 38.77 -4.45 -3.30
N ILE A 26 37.65 -5.02 -3.71
CA ILE A 26 37.56 -6.39 -4.20
C ILE A 26 37.82 -6.34 -5.71
N VAL A 27 38.84 -7.07 -6.17
CA VAL A 27 39.17 -7.17 -7.58
C VAL A 27 39.03 -8.61 -8.03
N PHE A 28 38.10 -8.88 -8.93
CA PHE A 28 38.04 -10.13 -9.67
C PHE A 28 38.99 -10.04 -10.86
N SER A 29 39.97 -10.93 -10.89
CA SER A 29 40.84 -11.13 -12.04
C SER A 29 40.85 -12.58 -12.51
N ASP A 30 41.16 -12.79 -13.79
CA ASP A 30 41.48 -14.10 -14.37
C ASP A 30 40.43 -15.19 -14.08
N ASN A 31 39.16 -14.83 -14.23
CA ASN A 31 37.99 -15.69 -13.97
C ASN A 31 37.83 -16.17 -12.52
N GLY A 32 38.37 -15.45 -11.53
CA GLY A 32 38.15 -15.75 -10.11
C GLY A 32 36.66 -15.76 -9.72
N ILE A 33 36.22 -16.77 -8.97
CA ILE A 33 34.83 -16.93 -8.54
C ILE A 33 34.76 -16.91 -7.02
N ALA A 34 33.84 -16.12 -6.47
CA ALA A 34 33.52 -16.11 -5.05
C ALA A 34 32.09 -16.62 -4.83
N THR A 35 31.94 -17.87 -4.40
CA THR A 35 30.63 -18.43 -4.06
C THR A 35 30.24 -18.08 -2.63
N ILE A 36 29.06 -17.50 -2.46
CA ILE A 36 28.46 -17.18 -1.16
C ILE A 36 27.32 -18.18 -0.96
N SER A 37 27.34 -18.93 0.16
CA SER A 37 26.36 -19.99 0.45
C SER A 37 26.01 -20.05 1.93
N GLY A 38 24.90 -20.72 2.27
CA GLY A 38 24.47 -20.93 3.65
C GLY A 38 23.88 -19.67 4.30
N GLY A 39 23.31 -18.78 3.49
CA GLY A 39 22.78 -17.48 3.93
C GLY A 39 23.84 -16.46 4.34
N ALA A 40 25.10 -16.70 3.97
CA ALA A 40 26.21 -15.82 4.27
C ALA A 40 26.14 -14.51 3.48
N PHE A 41 26.93 -13.52 3.90
CA PHE A 41 27.09 -12.29 3.17
C PHE A 41 28.52 -11.77 3.21
N VAL A 42 28.96 -11.17 2.10
CA VAL A 42 30.24 -10.46 2.00
C VAL A 42 29.97 -8.98 2.21
N VAL A 43 30.72 -8.32 3.09
CA VAL A 43 30.60 -6.88 3.33
C VAL A 43 31.68 -6.13 2.57
N VAL A 44 31.26 -5.14 1.77
CA VAL A 44 32.13 -4.18 1.07
C VAL A 44 31.98 -2.84 1.76
N ASP A 45 32.89 -2.53 2.68
CA ASP A 45 32.88 -1.28 3.46
C ASP A 45 33.70 -0.19 2.75
N ASN A 46 33.27 0.17 1.54
CA ASN A 46 33.89 1.19 0.70
C ASN A 46 32.82 1.78 -0.23
N PRO A 47 32.50 3.09 -0.13
CA PRO A 47 31.39 3.71 -0.84
C PRO A 47 31.67 4.04 -2.30
N GLU A 48 32.91 3.89 -2.78
CA GLU A 48 33.24 4.22 -4.17
C GLU A 48 32.61 3.20 -5.14
N GLY A 49 32.06 3.65 -6.28
CA GLY A 49 31.45 2.75 -7.28
C GLY A 49 32.42 1.73 -7.88
N ASN A 50 33.73 1.97 -7.74
CA ASN A 50 34.80 1.05 -8.14
C ASN A 50 35.32 0.15 -7.00
N ALA A 51 34.66 0.10 -5.84
CA ALA A 51 35.06 -0.76 -4.72
C ALA A 51 35.03 -2.25 -5.07
N ILE A 52 34.15 -2.64 -5.99
CA ILE A 52 34.17 -3.94 -6.65
C ILE A 52 34.61 -3.73 -8.09
N THR A 53 35.63 -4.44 -8.54
CA THR A 53 36.19 -4.28 -9.89
C THR A 53 36.37 -5.63 -10.54
N ARG A 54 36.05 -5.68 -11.84
CA ARG A 54 36.18 -6.87 -12.65
C ARG A 54 37.17 -6.62 -13.79
N ILE A 55 38.28 -7.37 -13.81
CA ILE A 55 39.35 -7.28 -14.80
C ILE A 55 39.53 -8.67 -15.41
N ASN A 56 39.36 -8.85 -16.72
CA ASN A 56 39.55 -10.16 -17.36
C ASN A 56 38.72 -11.32 -16.74
N GLY A 57 37.49 -11.04 -16.27
CA GLY A 57 36.55 -12.08 -15.84
C GLY A 57 36.26 -12.14 -14.34
N GLY A 58 35.55 -13.19 -13.93
CA GLY A 58 35.21 -13.47 -12.53
C GLY A 58 33.92 -12.82 -12.04
N HIS A 59 33.39 -13.28 -10.90
CA HIS A 59 32.11 -12.84 -10.33
C HIS A 59 31.84 -13.48 -8.96
N PHE A 60 30.86 -12.95 -8.25
CA PHE A 60 30.19 -13.60 -7.14
C PHE A 60 29.12 -14.59 -7.65
N ILE A 61 28.92 -15.68 -6.93
CA ILE A 61 27.75 -16.56 -7.10
C ILE A 61 26.93 -16.51 -5.81
N THR A 62 25.67 -16.07 -5.91
CA THR A 62 24.70 -16.00 -4.80
C THR A 62 23.48 -16.90 -5.02
N GLU A 63 23.56 -17.80 -6.00
CA GLU A 63 22.49 -18.73 -6.36
C GLU A 63 22.02 -19.58 -5.15
N GLY A 64 20.76 -20.01 -5.18
CA GLY A 64 20.13 -20.76 -4.09
C GLY A 64 19.79 -19.91 -2.85
N ASP A 65 19.45 -20.61 -1.76
CA ASP A 65 19.11 -20.06 -0.43
C ASP A 65 18.12 -18.87 -0.43
N LEU A 66 17.22 -18.82 -1.43
CA LEU A 66 16.11 -17.85 -1.55
C LEU A 66 16.54 -16.39 -1.33
N GLY A 67 17.72 -16.04 -1.85
CA GLY A 67 18.28 -14.67 -1.82
C GLY A 67 18.86 -14.24 -0.47
N THR A 68 19.13 -15.19 0.43
CA THR A 68 19.85 -14.92 1.69
C THR A 68 21.37 -14.76 1.48
N ASN A 69 21.95 -15.47 0.51
CA ASN A 69 23.32 -15.26 0.03
C ASN A 69 23.43 -13.90 -0.67
N ARG A 70 24.33 -13.02 -0.23
CA ARG A 70 24.34 -11.64 -0.75
C ARG A 70 25.67 -10.91 -0.61
N VAL A 71 25.84 -9.88 -1.42
CA VAL A 71 26.86 -8.85 -1.26
C VAL A 71 26.20 -7.67 -0.54
N ARG A 72 26.78 -7.24 0.58
CA ARG A 72 26.36 -6.06 1.34
C ARG A 72 27.34 -4.94 1.08
N TRP A 73 26.93 -3.92 0.33
CA TRP A 73 27.80 -2.82 -0.05
C TRP A 73 27.44 -1.56 0.73
N MET A 74 28.39 -1.01 1.49
CA MET A 74 28.27 0.32 2.09
C MET A 74 28.37 1.35 0.98
N ILE A 75 27.25 1.98 0.64
CA ILE A 75 27.17 3.02 -0.40
C ILE A 75 27.08 4.40 0.23
N GLY A 76 26.44 4.49 1.40
CA GLY A 76 26.25 5.75 2.09
C GLY A 76 25.50 6.77 1.24
N ASP A 77 25.99 8.00 1.22
CA ASP A 77 25.44 9.14 0.49
C ASP A 77 26.07 9.35 -0.89
N LYS A 78 26.94 8.43 -1.33
CA LYS A 78 27.70 8.56 -2.56
C LYS A 78 26.80 8.35 -3.79
N GLU A 79 26.83 9.32 -4.70
CA GLU A 79 26.24 9.25 -6.04
C GLU A 79 27.26 8.66 -7.00
N ASP A 80 26.99 7.44 -7.48
CA ASP A 80 27.86 6.73 -8.40
C ASP A 80 27.05 5.63 -9.14
N THR A 81 27.71 4.93 -10.05
CA THR A 81 27.24 3.68 -10.64
C THR A 81 27.91 2.51 -9.94
N TYR A 82 27.09 1.59 -9.43
CA TYR A 82 27.53 0.39 -8.74
C TYR A 82 27.23 -0.83 -9.59
N VAL A 83 28.24 -1.67 -9.79
CA VAL A 83 28.11 -2.92 -10.53
C VAL A 83 28.56 -4.06 -9.63
N VAL A 84 27.64 -4.95 -9.29
CA VAL A 84 28.00 -6.22 -8.63
C VAL A 84 28.13 -7.28 -9.72
N PRO A 85 29.34 -7.82 -9.94
CA PRO A 85 29.54 -8.86 -10.92
C PRO A 85 28.98 -10.16 -10.36
N PHE A 86 27.73 -10.49 -10.67
CA PHE A 86 27.16 -11.81 -10.37
C PHE A 86 27.35 -12.77 -11.55
N GLY A 87 27.14 -14.05 -11.27
CA GLY A 87 27.07 -15.13 -12.23
C GLY A 87 26.53 -16.39 -11.58
N VAL A 88 26.33 -17.42 -12.40
CA VAL A 88 25.77 -18.73 -11.96
C VAL A 88 26.79 -19.86 -12.08
N SER A 89 27.82 -19.67 -12.89
CA SER A 89 28.86 -20.65 -13.21
C SER A 89 30.04 -19.94 -13.86
N THR A 90 31.16 -20.64 -14.05
CA THR A 90 32.42 -20.07 -14.54
C THR A 90 32.30 -19.16 -15.78
N ASN A 91 31.41 -19.49 -16.71
CA ASN A 91 31.28 -18.78 -17.99
C ASN A 91 29.97 -17.99 -18.13
N GLN A 92 29.19 -17.85 -17.06
CA GLN A 92 27.89 -17.21 -17.12
C GLN A 92 27.86 -15.99 -16.19
N TYR A 93 28.15 -14.84 -16.79
CA TYR A 93 28.20 -13.53 -16.15
C TYR A 93 26.85 -12.83 -16.25
N LEU A 94 26.33 -12.33 -15.14
CA LEU A 94 24.99 -11.76 -15.00
C LEU A 94 25.03 -10.58 -14.02
N PRO A 95 25.64 -9.45 -14.39
CA PRO A 95 25.78 -8.34 -13.47
C PRO A 95 24.42 -7.81 -13.01
N LEU A 96 24.40 -7.28 -11.80
CA LEU A 96 23.33 -6.39 -11.35
C LEU A 96 23.96 -5.02 -11.14
N SER A 97 23.43 -4.02 -11.85
CA SER A 97 23.93 -2.65 -11.72
C SER A 97 22.83 -1.65 -11.42
N PHE A 98 23.20 -0.55 -10.78
CA PHE A 98 22.31 0.57 -10.52
C PHE A 98 23.13 1.85 -10.31
N SER A 99 22.50 2.99 -10.48
CA SER A 99 23.09 4.30 -10.21
C SER A 99 22.27 5.06 -9.17
N THR A 100 22.93 5.70 -8.22
CA THR A 100 22.28 6.37 -7.07
C THR A 100 22.35 7.89 -7.17
N PHE A 101 21.33 8.54 -6.62
CA PHE A 101 21.35 9.98 -6.34
C PHE A 101 20.53 10.33 -5.09
N GLY A 102 20.79 11.49 -4.50
CA GLY A 102 20.00 12.06 -3.41
C GLY A 102 19.96 11.22 -2.14
N ALA A 103 21.00 10.41 -1.90
CA ALA A 103 21.13 9.58 -0.71
C ALA A 103 21.55 10.41 0.52
N ASN A 104 21.14 10.00 1.72
CA ASN A 104 21.59 10.63 2.97
C ASN A 104 21.83 9.58 4.07
N GLY A 105 23.04 9.56 4.63
CA GLY A 105 23.47 8.66 5.69
C GLY A 105 24.53 7.65 5.23
N GLN A 106 24.92 6.73 6.13
CA GLN A 106 25.93 5.69 5.87
C GLN A 106 25.28 4.30 5.71
N GLY A 107 24.25 4.24 4.88
CA GLY A 107 23.49 3.00 4.67
C GLY A 107 24.20 2.01 3.75
N PHE A 108 23.67 0.78 3.77
CA PHE A 108 24.13 -0.33 2.95
C PHE A 108 23.07 -0.71 1.93
N ILE A 109 23.47 -1.29 0.81
CA ILE A 109 22.57 -2.01 -0.09
C ILE A 109 22.96 -3.48 -0.12
N ASP A 110 22.02 -4.34 0.25
CA ASP A 110 22.14 -5.79 0.11
C ASP A 110 21.69 -6.20 -1.29
N LEU A 111 22.59 -6.87 -2.01
CA LEU A 111 22.44 -7.25 -3.41
C LEU A 111 22.57 -8.77 -3.55
N SER A 112 21.62 -9.36 -4.26
CA SER A 112 21.61 -10.80 -4.54
C SER A 112 20.81 -11.09 -5.80
N THR A 113 21.07 -12.23 -6.41
CA THR A 113 20.19 -12.85 -7.39
C THR A 113 20.28 -14.36 -7.30
N TYR A 114 19.16 -15.03 -7.61
CA TYR A 114 19.10 -16.48 -7.69
C TYR A 114 18.03 -16.91 -8.71
N ALA A 115 18.29 -18.01 -9.41
CA ALA A 115 17.38 -18.64 -10.34
C ALA A 115 16.39 -19.59 -9.66
N THR A 116 15.34 -19.96 -10.39
CA THR A 116 14.38 -21.00 -9.99
C THR A 116 14.58 -22.24 -10.87
N ASP A 117 14.57 -23.43 -10.27
CA ASP A 117 15.04 -24.65 -10.94
C ASP A 117 13.98 -25.34 -11.83
N SER A 118 12.73 -24.86 -11.87
CA SER A 118 11.64 -25.62 -12.49
C SER A 118 10.46 -24.80 -13.03
N TRP A 119 10.69 -23.69 -13.76
CA TRP A 119 9.70 -22.72 -14.29
C TRP A 119 8.70 -22.11 -13.28
N LYS A 120 8.59 -22.70 -12.10
CA LYS A 120 7.55 -22.50 -11.10
C LYS A 120 8.09 -21.69 -9.94
N ASN A 121 8.25 -20.40 -10.18
CA ASN A 121 8.78 -19.43 -9.22
C ASN A 121 8.05 -19.45 -7.86
N SER A 122 6.75 -19.80 -7.85
CA SER A 122 5.94 -19.91 -6.64
C SER A 122 6.52 -20.83 -5.57
N ASP A 123 7.35 -21.81 -5.98
CA ASP A 123 7.95 -22.78 -5.06
C ASP A 123 9.27 -22.25 -4.44
N TYR A 124 9.72 -21.08 -4.90
CA TYR A 124 11.01 -20.46 -4.55
C TYR A 124 10.84 -19.01 -4.10
N LEU A 125 9.71 -18.66 -3.48
CA LEU A 125 9.47 -17.29 -3.04
C LEU A 125 10.47 -16.86 -1.96
N PRO A 126 11.07 -15.67 -2.08
CA PRO A 126 11.95 -15.16 -1.05
C PRO A 126 11.17 -14.80 0.21
N ALA A 127 11.88 -14.67 1.33
CA ALA A 127 11.27 -14.34 2.60
C ALA A 127 10.43 -13.05 2.53
N GLY A 128 9.17 -13.15 2.95
CA GLY A 128 8.21 -12.04 3.00
C GLY A 128 7.40 -11.82 1.71
N VAL A 129 7.71 -12.54 0.62
CA VAL A 129 6.85 -12.61 -0.57
C VAL A 129 5.84 -13.72 -0.37
N THR A 130 4.56 -13.36 -0.41
CA THR A 130 3.45 -14.27 -0.03
C THR A 130 2.52 -14.64 -1.18
N SER A 131 2.68 -13.99 -2.34
CA SER A 131 1.87 -14.25 -3.52
C SER A 131 2.71 -14.19 -4.79
N PHE A 132 2.39 -15.07 -5.74
CA PHE A 132 2.92 -15.06 -7.10
C PHE A 132 1.80 -15.30 -8.13
N ASN A 133 0.56 -15.05 -7.71
CA ASN A 133 -0.62 -15.31 -8.51
C ASN A 133 -0.94 -14.10 -9.39
N ASN A 134 -1.55 -14.34 -10.55
CA ASN A 134 -2.10 -13.35 -11.47
C ASN A 134 -3.41 -12.71 -10.94
N ALA A 135 -4.03 -11.86 -11.77
CA ALA A 135 -5.26 -11.14 -11.42
C ALA A 135 -6.45 -12.07 -11.18
N ASN A 136 -6.37 -13.34 -11.58
CA ASN A 136 -7.39 -14.36 -11.36
C ASN A 136 -7.07 -15.30 -10.18
N ASN A 137 -6.06 -14.94 -9.36
CA ASN A 137 -5.57 -15.76 -8.25
C ASN A 137 -5.05 -17.15 -8.70
N GLN A 138 -4.54 -17.22 -9.93
CA GLN A 138 -3.85 -18.41 -10.45
C GLN A 138 -2.35 -18.14 -10.46
N ASP A 139 -1.55 -19.17 -10.26
CA ASP A 139 -0.09 -19.09 -10.35
C ASP A 139 0.35 -18.42 -11.66
N ASN A 140 1.19 -17.37 -11.58
CA ASN A 140 1.66 -16.65 -12.76
C ASN A 140 3.10 -16.98 -13.17
N SER A 141 3.71 -18.04 -12.62
CA SER A 141 5.13 -18.34 -12.83
C SER A 141 5.49 -18.47 -14.32
N ALA A 142 4.59 -19.05 -15.12
CA ALA A 142 4.76 -19.15 -16.57
C ALA A 142 4.98 -17.80 -17.30
N ASN A 143 4.59 -16.68 -16.71
CA ASN A 143 4.74 -15.33 -17.29
C ASN A 143 5.83 -14.50 -16.58
N VAL A 144 6.67 -15.14 -15.75
CA VAL A 144 7.72 -14.48 -14.97
C VAL A 144 9.03 -15.20 -15.18
N LEU A 145 10.10 -14.46 -15.43
CA LEU A 145 11.43 -15.01 -15.62
C LEU A 145 11.82 -15.87 -14.40
N ASP A 146 12.51 -16.98 -14.64
CA ASP A 146 12.99 -17.91 -13.61
C ASP A 146 14.14 -17.36 -12.75
N ARG A 147 13.97 -16.16 -12.19
CA ARG A 147 14.98 -15.45 -11.39
C ARG A 147 14.36 -14.38 -10.50
N PHE A 148 14.90 -14.28 -9.29
CA PHE A 148 14.66 -13.17 -8.37
C PHE A 148 15.90 -12.31 -8.21
N TYR A 149 15.67 -11.04 -7.90
CA TYR A 149 16.72 -10.07 -7.58
C TYR A 149 16.41 -9.40 -6.24
N ARG A 150 17.46 -9.17 -5.44
CA ARG A 150 17.40 -8.42 -4.19
C ARG A 150 18.19 -7.12 -4.35
N ILE A 151 17.54 -6.01 -4.02
CA ILE A 151 18.15 -4.68 -3.90
C ILE A 151 17.55 -4.04 -2.65
N GLU A 152 18.19 -4.26 -1.50
CA GLU A 152 17.62 -3.85 -0.22
C GLU A 152 18.47 -2.79 0.47
N ALA A 153 17.92 -1.58 0.59
CA ALA A 153 18.53 -0.49 1.33
C ALA A 153 18.34 -0.68 2.85
N LEU A 154 19.45 -0.71 3.58
CA LEU A 154 19.52 -0.94 5.02
C LEU A 154 20.22 0.23 5.73
N ASN A 155 19.80 0.52 6.96
CA ASN A 155 20.43 1.53 7.83
C ASN A 155 20.53 2.94 7.24
N TYR A 156 19.56 3.31 6.40
CA TYR A 156 19.41 4.67 5.89
C TYR A 156 18.45 5.49 6.74
N THR A 157 18.80 6.75 6.99
CA THR A 157 17.83 7.75 7.49
C THR A 157 16.83 8.11 6.39
N ALA A 158 17.34 8.27 5.16
CA ALA A 158 16.55 8.34 3.94
C ALA A 158 17.23 7.46 2.88
N LYS A 159 16.48 6.51 2.32
CA LYS A 159 17.00 5.61 1.29
C LYS A 159 17.45 6.41 0.05
N PRO A 160 18.43 5.91 -0.73
CA PRO A 160 18.78 6.51 -2.01
C PRO A 160 17.61 6.45 -2.99
N ASN A 161 17.54 7.42 -3.90
CA ASN A 161 16.84 7.22 -5.17
C ASN A 161 17.81 6.53 -6.14
N LEU A 162 17.27 5.78 -7.10
CA LEU A 162 18.07 5.14 -8.14
C LEU A 162 17.70 5.75 -9.51
N ASP A 163 18.68 6.35 -10.19
CA ASP A 163 18.49 6.85 -11.55
C ASP A 163 18.24 5.71 -12.52
N SER A 164 18.90 4.57 -12.30
CA SER A 164 18.69 3.36 -13.08
C SER A 164 18.98 2.10 -12.28
N ILE A 165 18.37 1.00 -12.69
CA ILE A 165 18.71 -0.38 -12.35
C ILE A 165 18.80 -1.16 -13.66
N GLU A 166 19.84 -1.97 -13.85
CA GLU A 166 19.94 -2.92 -14.95
C GLU A 166 20.01 -4.34 -14.39
N PHE A 167 18.99 -5.13 -14.74
CA PHE A 167 18.88 -6.54 -14.41
C PHE A 167 19.38 -7.39 -15.58
N SER A 168 20.38 -8.24 -15.36
CA SER A 168 20.78 -9.25 -16.35
C SER A 168 20.12 -10.61 -16.10
N TYR A 169 19.91 -11.40 -17.15
CA TYR A 169 19.31 -12.74 -17.08
C TYR A 169 19.92 -13.70 -18.10
N ARG A 170 19.54 -14.98 -18.05
CA ARG A 170 19.95 -16.02 -19.02
C ARG A 170 18.79 -16.43 -19.91
N ASP A 171 19.08 -16.80 -21.15
CA ASP A 171 18.05 -17.34 -22.06
C ASP A 171 17.34 -18.56 -21.49
N ILE A 172 18.09 -19.41 -20.79
CA ILE A 172 17.54 -20.63 -20.18
C ILE A 172 16.44 -20.33 -19.16
N GLU A 173 16.35 -19.12 -18.62
CA GLU A 173 15.38 -18.72 -17.58
C GLU A 173 14.04 -18.26 -18.17
N HIS A 174 13.96 -18.03 -19.48
CA HIS A 174 12.69 -17.77 -20.17
C HIS A 174 12.36 -18.84 -21.22
N THR A 175 13.33 -19.68 -21.60
CA THR A 175 13.14 -20.76 -22.60
C THR A 175 12.82 -22.13 -21.99
N GLN A 176 12.71 -22.25 -20.66
CA GLN A 176 12.27 -23.51 -20.04
C GLN A 176 10.86 -23.89 -20.52
N PRO A 177 10.55 -25.21 -20.58
CA PRO A 177 9.18 -25.66 -20.85
C PRO A 177 8.19 -25.04 -19.87
N ASN A 178 7.03 -24.61 -20.39
CA ASN A 178 5.94 -23.91 -19.70
C ASN A 178 6.11 -22.41 -19.48
N ASN A 179 7.28 -21.83 -19.74
CA ASN A 179 7.39 -20.38 -19.83
C ASN A 179 6.66 -19.88 -21.09
N MET A 180 5.89 -18.82 -20.92
CA MET A 180 5.07 -18.14 -21.95
C MET A 180 5.57 -16.72 -22.24
N ILE A 181 6.69 -16.35 -21.64
CA ILE A 181 7.28 -15.02 -21.70
C ILE A 181 7.83 -14.75 -23.10
N THR A 182 7.62 -13.53 -23.59
CA THR A 182 8.41 -12.98 -24.70
C THR A 182 9.52 -12.10 -24.17
N GLU A 183 10.76 -12.40 -24.54
CA GLU A 183 11.96 -11.69 -24.06
C GLU A 183 11.92 -10.18 -24.33
N ALA A 184 11.51 -9.77 -25.54
CA ALA A 184 11.30 -8.36 -25.89
C ALA A 184 10.20 -7.67 -25.06
N GLY A 185 9.31 -8.47 -24.43
CA GLY A 185 8.24 -8.03 -23.56
C GLY A 185 8.64 -7.94 -22.08
N LEU A 186 9.87 -8.31 -21.69
CA LEU A 186 10.27 -8.31 -20.29
C LEU A 186 10.28 -6.90 -19.67
N LYS A 187 9.74 -6.83 -18.45
CA LYS A 187 9.67 -5.64 -17.59
C LYS A 187 9.97 -6.03 -16.14
N ALA A 188 10.51 -5.11 -15.35
CA ALA A 188 10.73 -5.34 -13.94
C ALA A 188 9.49 -4.98 -13.09
N GLN A 189 9.14 -5.85 -12.14
CA GLN A 189 8.19 -5.57 -11.06
C GLN A 189 8.86 -5.79 -9.71
N ARG A 190 8.36 -5.09 -8.68
CA ARG A 190 8.87 -5.17 -7.30
C ARG A 190 7.77 -5.55 -6.33
N TRP A 191 8.11 -6.29 -5.27
CA TRP A 191 7.20 -6.62 -4.19
C TRP A 191 7.13 -5.48 -3.17
N ASN A 192 5.93 -5.00 -2.87
CA ASN A 192 5.68 -4.09 -1.77
C ASN A 192 5.20 -4.86 -0.52
N PRO A 193 6.02 -4.99 0.53
CA PRO A 193 5.65 -5.70 1.74
C PRO A 193 4.57 -4.98 2.57
N ASN A 194 4.41 -3.67 2.42
CA ASN A 194 3.38 -2.90 3.13
C ASN A 194 1.98 -3.22 2.60
N GLN A 195 1.89 -3.59 1.32
CA GLN A 195 0.63 -3.95 0.66
C GLN A 195 0.52 -5.45 0.37
N GLN A 196 1.57 -6.22 0.68
CA GLN A 196 1.63 -7.67 0.41
C GLN A 196 1.31 -7.98 -1.06
N GLY A 197 1.90 -7.22 -2.00
CA GLY A 197 1.57 -7.32 -3.41
C GLY A 197 2.65 -6.80 -4.35
N TRP A 198 2.50 -7.11 -5.64
CA TRP A 198 3.36 -6.64 -6.75
C TRP A 198 2.75 -5.42 -7.49
N ALA A 199 1.57 -4.98 -7.05
CA ALA A 199 0.61 -4.22 -7.85
C ALA A 199 0.80 -2.70 -7.87
N ASP A 200 1.51 -2.16 -6.89
CA ASP A 200 1.61 -0.72 -6.65
C ASP A 200 2.68 -0.04 -7.49
N PHE A 201 3.52 -0.83 -8.16
CA PHE A 201 4.52 -0.36 -9.11
C PHE A 201 4.31 -1.03 -10.44
N GLN A 202 4.09 -0.21 -11.46
CA GLN A 202 3.88 -0.71 -12.81
C GLN A 202 5.10 -1.44 -13.32
N PRO A 203 4.91 -2.56 -14.05
CA PRO A 203 6.01 -3.18 -14.78
C PRO A 203 6.76 -2.13 -15.58
N ALA A 204 8.06 -1.97 -15.32
CA ALA A 204 8.86 -0.89 -15.87
C ALA A 204 10.12 -1.40 -16.55
N GLY A 205 10.73 -0.53 -17.35
CA GLY A 205 12.02 -0.76 -17.98
C GLY A 205 11.96 -1.16 -19.45
N ILE A 206 13.13 -1.32 -20.05
CA ILE A 206 13.34 -1.62 -21.47
C ILE A 206 14.25 -2.84 -21.57
N ALA A 207 13.78 -3.86 -22.28
CA ALA A 207 14.56 -5.07 -22.54
C ALA A 207 15.55 -4.84 -23.70
N ASP A 208 16.78 -5.30 -23.51
CA ASP A 208 17.80 -5.47 -24.56
C ASP A 208 18.03 -6.98 -24.72
N ILE A 209 17.46 -7.55 -25.78
CA ILE A 209 17.48 -8.99 -26.05
C ILE A 209 18.84 -9.47 -26.54
N ASP A 210 19.71 -8.57 -27.03
CA ASP A 210 21.05 -8.96 -27.48
C ASP A 210 22.00 -9.06 -26.28
N LYS A 211 21.72 -8.31 -25.22
CA LYS A 211 22.51 -8.31 -23.97
C LYS A 211 21.88 -9.11 -22.84
N ASN A 212 20.65 -9.59 -23.02
CA ASN A 212 19.84 -10.22 -21.98
C ASN A 212 19.73 -9.34 -20.73
N THR A 213 19.35 -8.08 -20.93
CA THR A 213 19.13 -7.13 -19.82
C THR A 213 17.77 -6.46 -19.86
N VAL A 214 17.31 -5.99 -18.70
CA VAL A 214 16.18 -5.06 -18.56
C VAL A 214 16.66 -3.85 -17.75
N GLN A 215 16.60 -2.67 -18.34
CA GLN A 215 16.97 -1.43 -17.69
C GLN A 215 15.73 -0.66 -17.24
N VAL A 216 15.64 -0.35 -15.95
CA VAL A 216 14.59 0.48 -15.34
C VAL A 216 15.19 1.82 -14.94
N GLY A 217 14.45 2.92 -15.13
CA GLY A 217 14.89 4.26 -14.74
C GLY A 217 14.05 4.86 -13.60
N ASN A 218 14.62 5.82 -12.88
CA ASN A 218 13.95 6.70 -11.91
C ASN A 218 13.15 5.97 -10.81
N ILE A 219 13.83 5.20 -9.95
CA ILE A 219 13.22 4.61 -8.76
C ILE A 219 13.35 5.55 -7.58
N ASN A 220 12.22 6.07 -7.09
CA ASN A 220 12.21 6.90 -5.90
C ASN A 220 12.53 6.08 -4.64
N ASN A 221 13.05 6.75 -3.61
CA ASN A 221 13.40 6.13 -2.34
C ASN A 221 12.21 5.39 -1.66
N ALA A 222 10.99 5.89 -1.86
CA ALA A 222 9.76 5.30 -1.33
C ALA A 222 9.37 4.01 -2.07
N ASP A 223 9.82 3.88 -3.32
CA ASP A 223 9.60 2.72 -4.18
C ASP A 223 10.75 1.71 -4.11
N LEU A 224 11.82 2.00 -3.37
CA LEU A 224 12.95 1.07 -3.24
C LEU A 224 12.65 -0.03 -2.20
N PHE A 225 12.02 -1.10 -2.68
CA PHE A 225 11.79 -2.35 -1.95
C PHE A 225 12.77 -3.45 -2.39
N ALA A 226 12.92 -4.45 -1.52
CA ALA A 226 13.97 -5.46 -1.63
C ALA A 226 13.84 -6.35 -2.86
N TRP A 227 12.65 -6.89 -3.13
CA TRP A 227 12.49 -8.00 -4.07
C TRP A 227 11.95 -7.56 -5.42
N TRP A 228 12.62 -8.00 -6.48
CA TRP A 228 12.29 -7.73 -7.87
C TRP A 228 12.28 -9.00 -8.70
N VAL A 229 11.45 -9.01 -9.74
CA VAL A 229 11.35 -10.04 -10.77
C VAL A 229 11.22 -9.39 -12.15
N LEU A 230 11.50 -10.14 -13.21
CA LEU A 230 11.21 -9.72 -14.58
C LEU A 230 9.99 -10.48 -15.10
N VAL A 231 8.96 -9.77 -15.53
CA VAL A 231 7.66 -10.33 -15.97
C VAL A 231 7.42 -10.02 -17.45
N ASP A 232 6.57 -10.81 -18.09
CA ASP A 232 6.01 -10.44 -19.39
C ASP A 232 5.04 -9.25 -19.23
N ASN A 233 5.27 -8.16 -19.97
CA ASN A 233 4.42 -6.98 -19.96
C ASN A 233 2.95 -7.26 -20.33
N ALA A 234 2.69 -8.30 -21.10
CA ALA A 234 1.33 -8.71 -21.48
C ALA A 234 0.62 -9.49 -20.37
N SER A 235 1.37 -10.10 -19.44
CA SER A 235 0.83 -10.91 -18.34
C SER A 235 1.60 -10.67 -17.02
N PRO A 236 1.66 -9.42 -16.54
CA PRO A 236 2.39 -9.10 -15.32
C PRO A 236 1.78 -9.79 -14.09
N LEU A 237 2.55 -9.89 -13.01
CA LEU A 237 1.95 -10.13 -11.69
C LEU A 237 0.95 -8.99 -11.43
N PRO A 238 -0.19 -9.29 -10.81
CA PRO A 238 -1.39 -8.50 -10.96
C PRO A 238 -1.15 -7.10 -10.48
N VAL A 239 -1.59 -6.20 -11.34
CA VAL A 239 -1.75 -4.80 -11.04
C VAL A 239 -3.21 -4.64 -10.58
N GLU A 240 -3.39 -4.76 -9.27
CA GLU A 240 -4.68 -4.70 -8.57
C GLU A 240 -5.08 -3.25 -8.26
N LEU A 241 -6.37 -3.06 -7.94
CA LEU A 241 -6.94 -1.88 -7.32
C LEU A 241 -5.94 -1.20 -6.36
N LEU A 242 -5.43 -0.02 -6.74
CA LEU A 242 -4.42 0.70 -5.98
C LEU A 242 -4.98 1.21 -4.65
N SER A 243 -6.23 1.67 -4.68
CA SER A 243 -6.91 2.22 -3.52
C SER A 243 -8.41 2.15 -3.71
N PHE A 244 -9.15 2.00 -2.60
CA PHE A 244 -10.57 2.28 -2.54
C PHE A 244 -10.86 2.97 -1.20
N THR A 245 -11.61 4.06 -1.24
CA THR A 245 -11.96 4.84 -0.05
C THR A 245 -13.39 5.30 -0.18
N ALA A 246 -14.15 5.15 0.91
CA ALA A 246 -15.49 5.70 1.06
C ALA A 246 -15.51 6.71 2.21
N PHE A 247 -16.21 7.82 2.05
CA PHE A 247 -16.27 8.88 3.05
C PHE A 247 -17.62 9.61 3.03
N ALA A 248 -18.05 10.08 4.20
CA ALA A 248 -19.28 10.86 4.32
C ALA A 248 -19.06 12.26 3.74
N GLU A 249 -19.67 12.56 2.60
CA GLU A 249 -19.66 13.91 2.02
C GLU A 249 -20.73 14.79 2.65
N SER A 250 -21.85 14.19 3.01
CA SER A 250 -22.95 14.86 3.71
C SER A 250 -23.72 13.86 4.58
N LYS A 251 -24.80 14.31 5.20
CA LYS A 251 -25.71 13.42 5.96
C LYS A 251 -26.49 12.43 5.08
N SER A 252 -26.56 12.67 3.77
CA SER A 252 -27.32 11.88 2.81
C SER A 252 -26.49 11.39 1.63
N THR A 253 -25.16 11.60 1.65
CA THR A 253 -24.27 11.28 0.53
C THR A 253 -22.96 10.67 1.04
N VAL A 254 -22.61 9.53 0.48
CA VAL A 254 -21.27 8.94 0.60
C VAL A 254 -20.54 9.10 -0.72
N GLY A 255 -19.35 9.68 -0.67
CA GLY A 255 -18.40 9.72 -1.78
C GLY A 255 -17.55 8.45 -1.79
N LEU A 256 -17.34 7.89 -2.97
CA LEU A 256 -16.48 6.73 -3.18
C LEU A 256 -15.42 7.06 -4.22
N LYS A 257 -14.16 6.81 -3.89
CA LYS A 257 -13.00 7.02 -4.77
C LYS A 257 -12.19 5.75 -4.87
N TRP A 258 -11.75 5.42 -6.06
CA TRP A 258 -10.75 4.38 -6.26
C TRP A 258 -9.86 4.69 -7.44
N SER A 259 -8.74 4.00 -7.48
CA SER A 259 -7.84 4.00 -8.62
C SER A 259 -7.42 2.59 -8.96
N THR A 260 -7.30 2.34 -10.26
CA THR A 260 -6.66 1.14 -10.81
C THR A 260 -5.40 1.59 -11.50
N SER A 261 -4.33 0.83 -11.33
CA SER A 261 -3.05 1.14 -11.96
C SER A 261 -3.03 0.69 -13.41
N GLN A 262 -3.64 -0.46 -13.69
CA GLN A 262 -3.84 -1.06 -15.01
C GLN A 262 -5.19 -1.78 -15.01
N GLU A 263 -5.80 -1.88 -16.18
CA GLU A 263 -7.00 -2.68 -16.40
C GLU A 263 -6.75 -3.58 -17.61
N ILE A 264 -6.96 -4.89 -17.47
CA ILE A 264 -6.83 -5.86 -18.56
C ILE A 264 -8.09 -6.69 -18.54
N ASN A 265 -8.82 -6.68 -19.66
CA ASN A 265 -10.13 -7.33 -19.78
C ASN A 265 -11.12 -6.96 -18.66
N SER A 266 -11.01 -5.77 -18.08
CA SER A 266 -11.88 -5.34 -16.98
C SER A 266 -13.23 -4.88 -17.51
N GLY A 267 -14.32 -5.44 -16.99
CA GLY A 267 -15.68 -5.10 -17.43
C GLY A 267 -16.21 -3.85 -16.73
N TYR A 268 -16.43 -3.97 -15.41
CA TYR A 268 -17.02 -2.91 -14.60
C TYR A 268 -16.80 -3.13 -13.10
N PHE A 269 -17.00 -2.06 -12.34
CA PHE A 269 -17.01 -2.03 -10.89
C PHE A 269 -18.46 -1.96 -10.40
N ASP A 270 -18.91 -2.98 -9.69
CA ASP A 270 -20.14 -2.93 -8.91
C ASP A 270 -19.84 -2.33 -7.53
N ILE A 271 -20.53 -1.25 -7.21
CA ILE A 271 -20.45 -0.62 -5.89
C ILE A 271 -21.45 -1.35 -5.01
N GLU A 272 -20.94 -1.93 -3.93
CA GLU A 272 -21.76 -2.66 -2.99
C GLU A 272 -21.73 -1.97 -1.61
N ARG A 273 -22.91 -1.86 -0.99
CA ARG A 273 -23.10 -1.29 0.34
C ARG A 273 -23.71 -2.30 1.28
N SER A 274 -23.31 -2.26 2.54
CA SER A 274 -23.94 -3.00 3.63
C SER A 274 -24.22 -2.11 4.83
N ALA A 275 -25.31 -2.40 5.55
CA ALA A 275 -25.64 -1.76 6.83
C ALA A 275 -25.15 -2.56 8.05
N ASP A 276 -24.78 -3.84 7.85
CA ASP A 276 -24.34 -4.76 8.90
C ASP A 276 -22.90 -5.28 8.70
N GLY A 277 -22.28 -4.93 7.56
CA GLY A 277 -20.95 -5.40 7.16
C GLY A 277 -20.91 -6.84 6.63
N ILE A 278 -22.06 -7.50 6.52
CA ILE A 278 -22.18 -8.92 6.12
C ILE A 278 -22.99 -9.03 4.81
N ASN A 279 -24.18 -8.44 4.78
CA ASN A 279 -25.09 -8.49 3.66
C ASN A 279 -24.90 -7.26 2.78
N PHE A 280 -24.33 -7.45 1.59
CA PHE A 280 -24.02 -6.39 0.65
C PHE A 280 -25.07 -6.33 -0.47
N ILE A 281 -25.53 -5.12 -0.77
CA ILE A 281 -26.43 -4.81 -1.89
C ILE A 281 -25.71 -3.92 -2.89
N LYS A 282 -25.94 -4.15 -4.19
CA LYS A 282 -25.43 -3.29 -5.25
C LYS A 282 -26.16 -1.95 -5.24
N THR A 283 -25.41 -0.85 -5.13
CA THR A 283 -25.93 0.52 -5.15
C THR A 283 -25.55 1.29 -6.41
N GLY A 284 -24.56 0.81 -7.16
CA GLY A 284 -24.13 1.42 -8.42
C GLY A 284 -23.27 0.49 -9.26
N GLN A 285 -23.02 0.91 -10.49
CA GLN A 285 -22.08 0.26 -11.40
C GLN A 285 -21.35 1.33 -12.20
N ILE A 286 -20.03 1.22 -12.28
CA ILE A 286 -19.18 2.10 -13.08
C ILE A 286 -18.41 1.24 -14.07
N LYS A 287 -18.47 1.60 -15.35
CA LYS A 287 -17.75 0.89 -16.40
C LYS A 287 -16.24 1.07 -16.21
N ALA A 288 -15.49 -0.01 -16.33
CA ALA A 288 -14.03 0.04 -16.38
C ALA A 288 -13.57 0.59 -17.74
N ALA A 289 -12.30 0.99 -17.85
CA ALA A 289 -11.66 1.34 -19.11
C ALA A 289 -11.51 0.14 -20.07
N GLY A 290 -11.71 -1.09 -19.61
CA GLY A 290 -11.63 -2.29 -20.45
C GLY A 290 -10.20 -2.81 -20.52
N ASN A 291 -9.39 -2.10 -21.29
CA ASN A 291 -7.95 -2.31 -21.36
C ASN A 291 -7.28 -0.95 -21.21
N SER A 292 -6.54 -0.73 -20.12
CA SER A 292 -5.81 0.49 -19.84
C SER A 292 -4.45 0.15 -19.27
N GLN A 293 -3.39 0.70 -19.89
CA GLN A 293 -2.01 0.62 -19.40
C GLN A 293 -1.59 1.84 -18.57
N ILE A 294 -2.54 2.74 -18.28
CA ILE A 294 -2.32 3.94 -17.47
C ILE A 294 -3.32 3.97 -16.32
N GLN A 295 -2.88 4.53 -15.19
CA GLN A 295 -3.71 4.65 -13.99
C GLN A 295 -5.04 5.32 -14.32
N GLN A 296 -6.13 4.69 -13.92
CA GLN A 296 -7.46 5.25 -13.98
C GLN A 296 -7.88 5.67 -12.58
N ASN A 297 -8.59 6.80 -12.51
CA ASN A 297 -9.17 7.31 -11.28
C ASN A 297 -10.67 7.39 -11.46
N TYR A 298 -11.39 6.85 -10.48
CA TYR A 298 -12.83 6.77 -10.51
C TYR A 298 -13.42 7.45 -9.29
N TYR A 299 -14.61 7.99 -9.48
CA TYR A 299 -15.38 8.61 -8.43
C TYR A 299 -16.87 8.37 -8.69
N THR A 300 -17.59 8.06 -7.62
CA THR A 300 -19.06 8.04 -7.65
C THR A 300 -19.62 8.41 -6.28
N GLN A 301 -20.93 8.62 -6.24
CA GLN A 301 -21.66 8.97 -5.03
C GLN A 301 -22.82 8.00 -4.83
N ASP A 302 -23.03 7.61 -3.58
CA ASP A 302 -24.26 6.97 -3.14
C ASP A 302 -25.13 7.99 -2.40
N ASN A 303 -26.20 8.42 -3.06
CA ASN A 303 -27.16 9.40 -2.55
C ASN A 303 -28.42 8.77 -1.93
N ASN A 304 -28.55 7.44 -1.99
CA ASN A 304 -29.74 6.71 -1.55
C ASN A 304 -29.47 5.99 -0.23
N LEU A 305 -28.95 6.73 0.76
CA LEU A 305 -28.56 6.17 2.05
C LEU A 305 -29.80 5.73 2.86
N PRO A 306 -29.75 4.58 3.54
CA PRO A 306 -30.84 4.15 4.41
C PRO A 306 -30.99 5.10 5.59
N GLN A 307 -32.22 5.52 5.88
CA GLN A 307 -32.51 6.41 7.01
C GLN A 307 -32.21 5.71 8.35
N GLY A 308 -31.69 6.47 9.31
CA GLY A 308 -31.46 5.99 10.68
C GLY A 308 -30.23 5.07 10.86
N ILE A 309 -29.42 4.88 9.81
CA ILE A 309 -28.17 4.11 9.87
C ILE A 309 -26.98 5.07 10.00
N SER A 310 -26.25 4.97 11.11
CA SER A 310 -25.08 5.81 11.41
C SER A 310 -23.77 5.25 10.90
N THR A 311 -23.75 4.01 10.41
CA THR A 311 -22.54 3.34 9.93
C THR A 311 -22.88 2.48 8.74
N LEU A 312 -22.16 2.69 7.64
CA LEU A 312 -22.29 1.97 6.40
C LEU A 312 -20.94 1.39 6.01
N TYR A 313 -20.99 0.26 5.32
CA TYR A 313 -19.83 -0.45 4.83
C TYR A 313 -19.90 -0.47 3.31
N TYR A 314 -18.80 -0.21 2.64
CA TYR A 314 -18.72 -0.21 1.19
C TYR A 314 -17.60 -1.11 0.72
N ARG A 315 -17.79 -1.73 -0.44
CA ARG A 315 -16.74 -2.44 -1.18
C ARG A 315 -16.99 -2.32 -2.67
N LEU A 316 -15.95 -2.56 -3.46
CA LEU A 316 -16.07 -2.81 -4.88
C LEU A 316 -16.13 -4.31 -5.12
N LYS A 317 -17.01 -4.72 -6.01
CA LYS A 317 -16.89 -5.97 -6.75
C LYS A 317 -16.37 -5.61 -8.13
N MET A 318 -15.19 -6.10 -8.47
CA MET A 318 -14.50 -5.87 -9.75
C MET A 318 -14.83 -7.06 -10.66
N ILE A 319 -15.50 -6.82 -11.78
CA ILE A 319 -15.94 -7.86 -12.72
C ILE A 319 -15.19 -7.70 -14.02
N ASP A 320 -14.60 -8.78 -14.52
CA ASP A 320 -13.93 -8.85 -15.82
C ASP A 320 -14.90 -9.21 -16.95
N ILE A 321 -14.46 -9.06 -18.20
CA ILE A 321 -15.26 -9.32 -19.41
C ILE A 321 -15.73 -10.79 -19.49
N ASP A 322 -14.96 -11.71 -18.90
CA ASP A 322 -15.31 -13.14 -18.79
C ASP A 322 -16.28 -13.45 -17.63
N ASN A 323 -16.71 -12.44 -16.88
CA ASN A 323 -17.55 -12.50 -15.68
C ASN A 323 -16.89 -13.10 -14.43
N SER A 324 -15.58 -13.33 -14.44
CA SER A 324 -14.84 -13.55 -13.20
C SER A 324 -14.86 -12.27 -12.34
N TYR A 325 -14.66 -12.41 -11.02
CA TYR A 325 -14.72 -11.26 -10.13
C TYR A 325 -13.83 -11.37 -8.89
N LYS A 326 -13.43 -10.21 -8.38
CA LYS A 326 -12.74 -10.01 -7.10
C LYS A 326 -13.40 -8.91 -6.27
N TYR A 327 -13.17 -8.91 -4.96
CA TYR A 327 -13.64 -7.85 -4.06
C TYR A 327 -12.50 -6.98 -3.57
N SER A 328 -12.76 -5.70 -3.35
CA SER A 328 -11.85 -4.82 -2.60
C SER A 328 -11.93 -5.10 -1.09
N ASN A 329 -11.06 -4.43 -0.33
CA ASN A 329 -11.27 -4.23 1.11
C ASN A 329 -12.60 -3.51 1.39
N ILE A 330 -13.12 -3.69 2.61
CA ILE A 330 -14.35 -3.04 3.07
C ILE A 330 -14.00 -1.72 3.76
N GLU A 331 -14.58 -0.63 3.26
CA GLU A 331 -14.45 0.72 3.80
C GLU A 331 -15.64 1.06 4.71
N LEU A 332 -15.36 1.49 5.93
CA LEU A 332 -16.36 1.88 6.93
C LEU A 332 -16.58 3.39 6.89
N VAL A 333 -17.85 3.80 6.74
CA VAL A 333 -18.26 5.20 6.73
C VAL A 333 -19.22 5.46 7.88
N LYS A 334 -18.88 6.41 8.75
CA LYS A 334 -19.80 6.91 9.79
C LYS A 334 -20.58 8.10 9.26
N ILE A 335 -21.90 7.96 9.18
CA ILE A 335 -22.81 9.06 8.83
C ILE A 335 -23.27 9.73 10.12
N ASN A 336 -23.12 11.04 10.21
CA ASN A 336 -23.62 11.79 11.35
C ASN A 336 -25.16 11.90 11.28
N THR A 337 -25.85 10.91 11.85
CA THR A 337 -27.31 10.78 11.86
C THR A 337 -28.00 11.58 12.96
N GLN A 338 -27.31 12.53 13.62
CA GLN A 338 -27.97 13.47 14.52
C GLN A 338 -29.01 14.26 13.70
N GLN A 339 -30.26 13.78 13.72
CA GLN A 339 -31.45 14.47 13.24
C GLN A 339 -31.72 15.61 14.22
N GLY A 340 -31.10 16.76 13.94
CA GLY A 340 -31.48 18.08 14.44
C GLY A 340 -31.55 18.27 15.96
N ASP A 341 -30.70 19.14 16.51
CA ASP A 341 -30.93 19.74 17.81
C ASP A 341 -32.31 20.42 17.81
N TRP A 342 -33.31 19.77 18.40
CA TRP A 342 -34.60 20.40 18.64
C TRP A 342 -34.50 21.26 19.90
N LYS A 343 -35.12 22.44 19.84
CA LYS A 343 -35.16 23.36 20.98
C LYS A 343 -36.58 23.45 21.49
N LEU A 344 -36.74 23.32 22.80
CA LEU A 344 -38.01 23.54 23.47
C LEU A 344 -37.92 24.86 24.26
N TYR A 345 -38.83 25.79 23.98
CA TYR A 345 -38.88 27.07 24.70
C TYR A 345 -40.33 27.52 24.97
N PRO A 346 -40.57 28.25 26.07
CA PRO A 346 -39.61 28.50 27.14
C PRO A 346 -39.33 27.21 27.95
N ASN A 347 -38.11 27.06 28.45
CA ASN A 347 -37.75 26.03 29.43
C ASN A 347 -36.89 26.70 30.50
N PRO A 348 -37.38 26.89 31.74
CA PRO A 348 -38.65 26.37 32.31
C PRO A 348 -39.93 27.05 31.78
N VAL A 349 -41.04 26.31 31.72
CA VAL A 349 -42.38 26.86 31.40
C VAL A 349 -43.04 27.32 32.69
N SER A 350 -43.20 28.64 32.88
CA SER A 350 -43.65 29.21 34.17
C SER A 350 -45.03 29.89 34.14
N LEU A 351 -45.53 30.32 32.97
CA LEU A 351 -46.74 31.17 32.88
C LEU A 351 -47.62 30.91 31.65
N GLU A 352 -47.05 30.45 30.54
CA GLU A 352 -47.79 30.18 29.30
C GLU A 352 -48.18 28.70 29.24
N ALA A 353 -49.43 28.40 28.90
CA ALA A 353 -49.92 27.02 28.75
C ALA A 353 -49.33 26.30 27.52
N PHE A 354 -48.33 26.90 26.85
CA PHE A 354 -47.77 26.44 25.59
C PHE A 354 -46.24 26.40 25.66
N ALA A 355 -45.65 25.33 25.13
CA ALA A 355 -44.25 25.24 24.80
C ALA A 355 -44.10 25.10 23.29
N HIS A 356 -43.06 25.70 22.73
CA HIS A 356 -42.74 25.64 21.31
C HIS A 356 -41.55 24.70 21.10
N LEU A 357 -41.76 23.70 20.27
CA LEU A 357 -40.71 22.83 19.75
C LEU A 357 -40.27 23.37 18.38
N GLN A 358 -39.03 23.84 18.30
CA GLN A 358 -38.39 24.17 17.04
C GLN A 358 -37.53 22.99 16.58
N VAL A 359 -37.81 22.51 15.37
CA VAL A 359 -37.00 21.53 14.64
C VAL A 359 -36.45 22.17 13.36
N PRO A 360 -35.38 21.62 12.75
CA PRO A 360 -34.94 22.06 11.42
C PRO A 360 -36.06 21.96 10.37
N SER A 361 -36.08 22.90 9.43
CA SER A 361 -37.05 22.90 8.33
C SER A 361 -37.00 21.59 7.53
N GLY A 362 -38.16 21.04 7.19
CA GLY A 362 -38.30 19.75 6.48
C GLY A 362 -38.42 18.53 7.38
N ILE A 363 -38.23 18.66 8.70
CA ILE A 363 -38.50 17.60 9.67
C ILE A 363 -39.98 17.62 10.07
N ASN A 364 -40.67 16.52 9.79
CA ASN A 364 -42.07 16.33 10.19
C ASN A 364 -42.14 15.66 11.57
N VAL A 365 -42.84 16.28 12.51
CA VAL A 365 -43.12 15.71 13.83
C VAL A 365 -44.50 15.09 13.79
N LYS A 366 -44.59 13.80 14.10
CA LYS A 366 -45.84 13.03 14.20
C LYS A 366 -46.52 13.26 15.54
N GLU A 367 -45.73 13.25 16.61
CA GLU A 367 -46.25 13.28 17.96
C GLU A 367 -45.23 13.86 18.95
N ILE A 368 -45.72 14.63 19.91
CA ILE A 368 -44.94 15.10 21.07
C ILE A 368 -45.61 14.59 22.34
N GLN A 369 -44.83 14.02 23.24
CA GLN A 369 -45.26 13.45 24.52
C GLN A 369 -44.50 14.10 25.68
N CYS A 370 -45.20 14.35 26.79
CA CYS A 370 -44.64 14.85 28.04
C CYS A 370 -44.89 13.83 29.15
N PHE A 371 -43.84 13.43 29.87
CA PHE A 371 -43.88 12.47 30.97
C PHE A 371 -43.40 13.08 32.28
N ASP A 372 -43.99 12.66 33.39
CA ASP A 372 -43.44 12.95 34.72
C ASP A 372 -42.19 12.09 35.02
N ALA A 373 -41.56 12.33 36.17
CA ALA A 373 -40.35 11.61 36.59
C ALA A 373 -40.58 10.10 36.84
N GLN A 374 -41.84 9.66 36.97
CA GLN A 374 -42.22 8.25 37.12
C GLN A 374 -42.61 7.62 35.77
N GLY A 375 -42.53 8.37 34.66
CA GLY A 375 -42.88 7.90 33.32
C GLY A 375 -44.38 7.91 33.04
N LYS A 376 -45.20 8.56 33.87
CA LYS A 376 -46.63 8.74 33.60
C LYS A 376 -46.82 9.80 32.51
N LEU A 377 -47.65 9.50 31.51
CA LEU A 377 -47.97 10.42 30.43
C LEU A 377 -48.85 11.57 30.94
N MET A 378 -48.38 12.81 30.76
CA MET A 378 -49.02 14.03 31.27
C MET A 378 -49.69 14.86 30.16
N SER A 379 -49.09 14.89 28.97
CA SER A 379 -49.66 15.54 27.79
C SER A 379 -49.17 14.86 26.52
N GLN A 380 -50.01 14.88 25.48
CA GLN A 380 -49.72 14.30 24.18
C GLN A 380 -50.41 15.13 23.10
N VAL A 381 -49.65 15.48 22.05
CA VAL A 381 -50.19 16.15 20.86
C VAL A 381 -49.73 15.41 19.61
N ARG A 382 -50.67 15.08 18.74
CA ARG A 382 -50.42 14.45 17.44
C ARG A 382 -50.64 15.47 16.32
N TYR A 383 -49.75 15.48 15.34
CA TYR A 383 -49.85 16.34 14.18
C TYR A 383 -50.13 15.50 12.93
N ASN A 384 -51.16 15.91 12.19
CA ASN A 384 -51.63 15.20 10.99
C ASN A 384 -51.24 15.92 9.68
N GLN A 385 -50.48 17.02 9.75
CA GLN A 385 -50.08 17.82 8.59
C GLN A 385 -48.58 18.09 8.60
N THR A 386 -47.97 18.14 7.41
CA THR A 386 -46.57 18.52 7.23
C THR A 386 -46.39 20.00 7.53
N ASN A 387 -45.52 20.33 8.48
CA ASN A 387 -45.24 21.71 8.86
C ASN A 387 -43.93 22.17 8.19
N THR A 388 -44.03 23.06 7.21
CA THR A 388 -42.88 23.56 6.44
C THR A 388 -41.99 24.51 7.22
N ASN A 389 -42.49 25.09 8.31
CA ASN A 389 -41.79 26.13 9.08
C ASN A 389 -41.02 25.56 10.29
N GLY A 390 -41.10 24.25 10.54
CA GLY A 390 -40.35 23.57 11.60
C GLY A 390 -40.74 23.96 13.04
N SER A 391 -41.86 24.66 13.24
CA SER A 391 -42.30 25.13 14.55
C SER A 391 -43.60 24.45 15.00
N TYR A 392 -43.55 23.67 16.07
CA TYR A 392 -44.67 22.91 16.61
C TYR A 392 -45.05 23.42 18.00
N THR A 393 -46.36 23.59 18.24
CA THR A 393 -46.86 24.08 19.54
C THR A 393 -47.44 22.94 20.35
N LEU A 394 -46.92 22.72 21.55
CA LEU A 394 -47.41 21.78 22.54
C LEU A 394 -48.17 22.53 23.64
N GLN A 395 -49.44 22.21 23.84
CA GLN A 395 -50.16 22.67 25.01
C GLN A 395 -49.83 21.79 26.21
N LEU A 396 -49.35 22.40 27.29
CA LEU A 396 -49.05 21.76 28.56
C LEU A 396 -50.09 22.18 29.60
N PRO A 397 -50.67 21.25 30.37
CA PRO A 397 -51.67 21.57 31.39
C PRO A 397 -50.99 22.09 32.66
N VAL A 398 -50.19 23.16 32.53
CA VAL A 398 -49.27 23.70 33.57
C VAL A 398 -49.94 24.01 34.90
N GLN A 399 -51.25 24.30 34.92
CA GLN A 399 -52.02 24.52 36.15
C GLN A 399 -52.24 23.25 36.99
N THR A 400 -52.12 22.08 36.36
CA THR A 400 -52.33 20.76 36.99
C THR A 400 -51.03 19.99 37.20
N LEU A 401 -49.92 20.48 36.63
CA LEU A 401 -48.60 19.89 36.77
C LEU A 401 -47.94 20.37 38.06
N SER A 402 -47.37 19.43 38.82
CA SER A 402 -46.53 19.79 39.97
C SER A 402 -45.21 20.39 39.49
N SER A 403 -44.62 21.32 40.26
CA SER A 403 -43.29 21.83 39.94
C SER A 403 -42.26 20.70 39.95
N GLY A 404 -41.48 20.55 38.88
CA GLY A 404 -40.51 19.47 38.74
C GLY A 404 -39.95 19.33 37.33
N SER A 405 -39.08 18.35 37.12
CA SER A 405 -38.55 18.00 35.81
C SER A 405 -39.48 17.04 35.09
N TYR A 406 -39.67 17.27 33.78
CA TYR A 406 -40.48 16.45 32.89
C TYR A 406 -39.65 15.99 31.72
N VAL A 407 -39.93 14.79 31.21
CA VAL A 407 -39.24 14.22 30.04
C VAL A 407 -40.10 14.46 28.81
N MET A 408 -39.49 15.06 27.80
CA MET A 408 -40.11 15.29 26.50
C MET A 408 -39.63 14.26 25.50
N LYS A 409 -40.58 13.63 24.82
CA LYS A 409 -40.32 12.70 23.72
C LYS A 409 -40.94 13.23 22.45
N VAL A 410 -40.12 13.34 21.41
CA VAL A 410 -40.52 13.80 20.08
C VAL A 410 -40.45 12.62 19.14
N ILE A 411 -41.59 12.29 18.53
CA ILE A 411 -41.72 11.22 17.55
C ILE A 411 -41.86 11.87 16.19
N TYR A 412 -40.89 11.64 15.33
CA TYR A 412 -40.89 12.14 13.97
C TYR A 412 -41.81 11.30 13.08
N THR A 413 -42.32 11.88 12.00
CA THR A 413 -42.93 11.13 10.91
C THR A 413 -41.81 10.41 10.18
N ASP A 414 -41.58 9.20 10.64
CA ASP A 414 -40.80 8.17 10.01
C ASP A 414 -41.29 7.97 8.57
N GLY A 415 -40.38 8.10 7.62
CA GLY A 415 -40.61 7.58 6.27
C GLY A 415 -40.95 6.08 6.31
N ILE A 416 -40.55 5.35 7.37
CA ILE A 416 -41.04 4.03 7.82
C ILE A 416 -40.49 3.79 9.25
N GLY A 417 -41.34 3.41 10.21
CA GLY A 417 -41.01 2.65 11.43
C GLY A 417 -40.50 3.41 12.68
N GLN A 418 -41.33 3.41 13.74
CA GLN A 418 -41.08 3.91 15.10
C GLN A 418 -39.69 3.55 15.68
N LYS A 419 -39.10 4.48 16.44
CA LYS A 419 -38.14 4.16 17.52
C LYS A 419 -38.48 4.93 18.81
N ILE A 420 -38.25 4.26 19.93
CA ILE A 420 -38.62 4.63 21.31
C ILE A 420 -37.83 5.83 21.80
#